data_AF-A0A7V8AAE5-F1
#
_entry.id   AF-A0A7V8AAE5-F1
#
_cell.length_a   1.000
_cell.length_b   1.000
_cell.length_c   1.000
_cell.angle_alpha   90.00
_cell.angle_beta   90.00
_cell.angle_gamma   90.00
#
_symmetry.space_group_name_H-M   'P 1'
#
loop_
_entity.id
_entity.type
_entity.pdbx_description
1 polymer ?
#
loop_
_entity_poly.entity_id
_entity_poly.type
_entity_poly.pdbx_seq_one_letter_code
_entity_poly.pdbx_strand_id
1 'polypeptide(L)'
;MEAWEYWRLSDSFNLIQAALLIAGVDPSEAQDYVEEWEPSNQPTGYQAVKTALVSAIERRDIYADLVYQKVENNPFYSFETNQPVNKVNFELTKISRVSIENFLKERKIRSMFFPSENDDDDPENSLGEYYSNKLAAAIKAWKAVTKEPHRLNKCTPKQAIETWLRANAKKYNLIKKDGTPNEKGIQEISKVANWQIQGGAPSVIAKYPIPAPEKIEPPKTTSWSFDDLDSDVPF
;
A
#
# COMPACT_ATOMS: atom_id res chain seq x y z
N MET A 1 -4.26 10.41 -6.42
CA MET A 1 -3.60 9.24 -7.00
C MET A 1 -2.24 9.73 -7.42
N GLU A 2 -1.21 9.28 -6.73
CA GLU A 2 0.16 9.71 -6.99
C GLU A 2 0.63 9.10 -8.32
N ALA A 3 1.47 9.79 -9.10
CA ALA A 3 1.84 9.36 -10.45
C ALA A 3 2.48 7.96 -10.49
N TRP A 4 3.29 7.63 -9.49
CA TRP A 4 3.89 6.32 -9.35
C TRP A 4 2.88 5.16 -9.13
N GLU A 5 1.63 5.42 -8.71
CA GLU A 5 0.63 4.36 -8.50
C GLU A 5 0.22 3.68 -9.81
N TYR A 6 0.32 4.37 -10.94
CA TYR A 6 0.03 3.79 -12.26
C TYR A 6 0.99 2.65 -12.63
N TRP A 7 2.20 2.64 -12.08
CA TRP A 7 3.14 1.53 -12.27
C TRP A 7 2.63 0.22 -11.66
N ARG A 8 1.66 0.26 -10.75
CA ARG A 8 1.04 -0.96 -10.17
C ARG A 8 0.27 -1.77 -11.21
N LEU A 9 -0.08 -1.16 -12.35
CA LEU A 9 -0.70 -1.84 -13.48
C LEU A 9 0.29 -2.75 -14.24
N SER A 10 1.59 -2.58 -14.02
CA SER A 10 2.61 -3.39 -14.70
C SER A 10 2.95 -4.66 -13.91
N ASP A 11 2.99 -5.79 -14.61
CA ASP A 11 3.40 -7.09 -14.08
C ASP A 11 4.91 -7.36 -14.21
N SER A 12 5.62 -6.51 -14.96
CA SER A 12 7.07 -6.63 -15.17
C SER A 12 7.75 -5.27 -15.21
N PHE A 13 9.01 -5.25 -14.75
CA PHE A 13 9.82 -4.04 -14.65
C PHE A 13 11.22 -4.32 -15.19
N ASN A 14 11.86 -3.33 -15.80
CA ASN A 14 13.30 -3.46 -16.02
C ASN A 14 14.07 -3.27 -14.71
N LEU A 15 15.38 -3.54 -14.73
CA LEU A 15 16.20 -3.50 -13.52
C LEU A 15 16.22 -2.09 -12.88
N ILE A 16 16.27 -1.04 -13.72
CA ILE A 16 16.31 0.37 -13.28
C ILE A 16 14.98 0.74 -12.63
N GLN A 17 13.86 0.47 -13.29
CA GLN A 17 12.51 0.69 -12.79
C GLN A 17 12.28 -0.04 -11.47
N ALA A 18 12.65 -1.32 -11.38
CA ALA A 18 12.54 -2.09 -10.15
C ALA A 18 13.37 -1.46 -9.01
N ALA A 19 14.61 -1.06 -9.29
CA ALA A 19 15.47 -0.43 -8.30
C ALA A 19 14.93 0.93 -7.80
N LEU A 20 14.42 1.77 -8.70
CA LEU A 20 13.79 3.05 -8.37
C LEU A 20 12.52 2.85 -7.53
N LEU A 21 11.64 1.93 -7.92
CA LEU A 21 10.39 1.64 -7.19
C LEU A 21 10.65 1.08 -5.79
N ILE A 22 11.67 0.22 -5.63
CA ILE A 22 12.08 -0.27 -4.30
C ILE A 22 12.66 0.89 -3.46
N ALA A 23 13.43 1.79 -4.07
CA ALA A 23 13.97 2.99 -3.41
C ALA A 23 12.90 4.06 -3.12
N GLY A 24 11.68 3.89 -3.62
CA GLY A 24 10.55 4.80 -3.40
C GLY A 24 10.55 6.02 -4.31
N VAL A 25 11.18 5.94 -5.48
CA VAL A 25 11.22 7.00 -6.50
C VAL A 25 10.41 6.59 -7.73
N ASP A 26 9.68 7.53 -8.32
CA ASP A 26 8.95 7.31 -9.57
C ASP A 26 9.92 7.10 -10.74
N PRO A 27 9.89 5.95 -11.44
CA PRO A 27 10.71 5.74 -12.62
C PRO A 27 10.55 6.81 -13.71
N SER A 28 9.38 7.43 -13.83
CA SER A 28 9.13 8.48 -14.82
C SER A 28 10.02 9.71 -14.63
N GLU A 29 10.52 9.92 -13.42
CA GLU A 29 11.37 11.07 -13.07
C GLU A 29 12.86 10.81 -13.28
N ALA A 30 13.30 9.55 -13.42
CA ALA A 30 14.72 9.22 -13.30
C ALA A 30 15.22 8.09 -14.19
N GLN A 31 14.35 7.23 -14.73
CA GLN A 31 14.76 5.99 -15.40
C GLN A 31 15.72 6.19 -16.58
N ASP A 32 15.62 7.31 -17.30
CA ASP A 32 16.39 7.55 -18.52
C ASP A 32 17.82 8.04 -18.25
N TYR A 33 18.09 8.64 -17.10
CA TYR A 33 19.36 9.33 -16.81
C TYR A 33 19.98 9.01 -15.45
N VAL A 34 19.29 8.26 -14.58
CA VAL A 34 19.81 7.94 -13.22
C VAL A 34 21.17 7.24 -13.25
N GLU A 35 21.45 6.49 -14.31
CA GLU A 35 22.75 5.82 -14.51
C GLU A 35 23.89 6.79 -14.83
N GLU A 36 23.57 7.95 -15.42
CA GLU A 36 24.54 8.99 -15.78
C GLU A 36 24.79 9.99 -14.65
N TRP A 37 23.96 9.96 -13.60
CA TRP A 37 24.12 10.85 -12.46
C TRP A 37 25.35 10.51 -11.63
N GLU A 38 25.96 11.55 -11.04
CA GLU A 38 26.98 11.35 -10.02
C GLU A 38 26.42 10.52 -8.85
N PRO A 39 27.22 9.66 -8.21
CA PRO A 39 26.76 8.81 -7.11
C PRO A 39 26.09 9.57 -5.96
N SER A 40 26.46 10.83 -5.74
CA SER A 40 25.86 11.72 -4.72
C SER A 40 24.47 12.23 -5.10
N ASN A 41 24.13 12.25 -6.39
CA ASN A 41 22.84 12.73 -6.89
C ASN A 41 21.85 11.58 -7.11
N GLN A 42 22.33 10.33 -7.06
CA GLN A 42 21.46 9.16 -7.19
C GLN A 42 20.56 8.99 -5.97
N PRO A 43 19.32 8.49 -6.16
CA PRO A 43 18.42 8.27 -5.04
C PRO A 43 19.03 7.38 -3.96
N THR A 44 18.76 7.72 -2.70
CA THR A 44 19.24 6.95 -1.56
C THR A 44 18.84 5.49 -1.68
N GLY A 45 19.83 4.60 -1.63
CA GLY A 45 19.61 3.15 -1.71
C GLY A 45 19.49 2.59 -3.13
N TYR A 46 19.38 3.41 -4.19
CA TYR A 46 19.29 2.95 -5.58
C TYR A 46 20.41 1.98 -5.96
N GLN A 47 21.67 2.37 -5.75
CA GLN A 47 22.84 1.53 -6.07
C GLN A 47 22.87 0.23 -5.27
N ALA A 48 22.49 0.28 -4.00
CA ALA A 48 22.44 -0.90 -3.14
C ALA A 48 21.38 -1.90 -3.64
N VAL A 49 20.19 -1.41 -3.97
CA VAL A 49 19.10 -2.22 -4.52
C VAL A 49 19.48 -2.81 -5.87
N LYS A 50 19.99 -1.99 -6.79
CA LYS A 50 20.43 -2.43 -8.11
C LYS A 50 21.48 -3.53 -7.99
N THR A 51 22.51 -3.33 -7.17
CA THR A 51 23.55 -4.34 -6.92
C THR A 51 22.97 -5.64 -6.35
N ALA A 52 22.01 -5.53 -5.43
CA ALA A 52 21.33 -6.68 -4.85
C ALA A 52 20.51 -7.45 -5.89
N LEU A 53 19.79 -6.77 -6.77
CA LEU A 53 19.01 -7.38 -7.85
C LEU A 53 19.93 -8.06 -8.87
N VAL A 54 21.02 -7.42 -9.30
CA VAL A 54 22.01 -8.04 -10.20
C VAL A 54 22.58 -9.32 -9.58
N SER A 55 23.02 -9.24 -8.33
CA SER A 55 23.56 -10.41 -7.62
C SER A 55 22.53 -11.54 -7.48
N ALA A 56 21.25 -11.20 -7.32
CA ALA A 56 20.17 -12.17 -7.19
C ALA A 56 19.84 -12.85 -8.52
N ILE A 57 19.90 -12.11 -9.62
CA ILE A 57 19.73 -12.64 -10.98
C ILE A 57 20.89 -13.59 -11.32
N GLU A 58 22.13 -13.20 -11.00
CA GLU A 58 23.32 -14.04 -11.20
C GLU A 58 23.24 -15.36 -10.40
N ARG A 59 22.69 -15.30 -9.18
CA ARG A 59 22.46 -16.48 -8.32
C ARG A 59 21.23 -17.29 -8.72
N ARG A 60 20.40 -16.79 -9.64
CA ARG A 60 19.09 -17.35 -10.03
C ARG A 60 18.07 -17.39 -8.88
N ASP A 61 18.21 -16.49 -7.92
CA ASP A 61 17.22 -16.28 -6.85
C ASP A 61 15.99 -15.54 -7.38
N ILE A 62 16.17 -14.70 -8.41
CA ILE A 62 15.12 -13.96 -9.10
C ILE A 62 14.99 -14.49 -10.52
N TYR A 63 13.76 -14.76 -10.95
CA TYR A 63 13.46 -15.02 -12.35
C TYR A 63 13.47 -13.70 -13.14
N ALA A 64 14.33 -13.62 -14.15
CA ALA A 64 14.44 -12.48 -15.05
C ALA A 64 14.62 -12.95 -16.50
N ASP A 65 13.97 -12.26 -17.43
CA ASP A 65 14.17 -12.44 -18.86
C ASP A 65 15.41 -11.64 -19.27
N LEU A 66 16.56 -12.32 -19.23
CA LEU A 66 17.87 -11.73 -19.44
C LEU A 66 18.10 -11.32 -20.89
N VAL A 67 18.42 -10.04 -21.09
CA VAL A 67 18.89 -9.52 -22.37
C VAL A 67 20.34 -9.09 -22.19
N TYR A 68 21.24 -9.63 -23.02
CA TYR A 68 22.66 -9.28 -22.98
C TYR A 68 22.99 -8.23 -24.02
N GLN A 69 23.80 -7.24 -23.64
CA GLN A 69 24.35 -6.28 -24.60
C GLN A 69 25.47 -6.97 -25.39
N LYS A 70 25.35 -6.96 -26.72
CA LYS A 70 26.48 -7.31 -27.58
C LYS A 70 27.50 -6.17 -27.48
N VAL A 71 28.60 -6.41 -26.79
CA VAL A 71 29.77 -5.53 -26.89
C VAL A 71 30.37 -5.82 -28.27
N GLU A 72 30.26 -4.90 -29.21
CA GLU A 72 31.05 -4.99 -30.44
C GLU A 72 32.52 -5.05 -30.02
N ASN A 73 33.21 -6.11 -30.44
CA ASN A 73 34.64 -6.26 -30.20
C ASN A 73 35.34 -5.02 -30.75
N ASN A 74 35.67 -4.06 -29.89
CA ASN A 74 36.45 -2.91 -30.30
C ASN A 74 37.87 -3.45 -30.61
N PRO A 75 38.32 -3.43 -31.88
CA PRO A 75 39.61 -3.99 -32.25
C PRO A 75 40.80 -3.30 -31.56
N PHE A 76 40.59 -2.14 -30.92
CA PHE A 76 41.60 -1.39 -30.17
C PHE A 76 41.81 -1.83 -28.72
N TYR A 77 40.93 -2.64 -28.12
CA TYR A 77 41.02 -3.04 -26.70
C TYR A 77 41.13 -4.56 -26.49
N SER A 78 41.97 -5.24 -27.29
CA SER A 78 42.18 -6.70 -27.20
C SER A 78 43.56 -7.09 -26.63
N PHE A 79 43.89 -6.56 -25.46
CA PHE A 79 44.89 -7.13 -24.56
C PHE A 79 44.28 -6.94 -23.16
N GLU A 80 43.42 -7.81 -22.64
CA GLU A 80 43.87 -8.89 -21.74
C GLU A 80 42.74 -9.87 -21.33
N THR A 81 41.51 -9.75 -21.82
CA THR A 81 40.42 -10.66 -21.45
C THR A 81 39.58 -11.08 -22.66
N ASN A 82 40.01 -12.14 -23.34
CA ASN A 82 39.32 -12.77 -24.47
C ASN A 82 38.05 -13.56 -24.04
N GLN A 83 37.32 -13.08 -23.05
CA GLN A 83 35.98 -13.57 -22.73
C GLN A 83 34.97 -12.50 -23.13
N PRO A 84 33.94 -12.82 -23.95
CA PRO A 84 32.84 -11.91 -24.13
C PRO A 84 32.17 -11.76 -22.76
N VAL A 85 32.44 -10.64 -22.08
CA VAL A 85 31.70 -10.27 -20.88
C VAL A 85 30.32 -9.91 -21.38
N ASN A 86 29.43 -10.89 -21.44
CA ASN A 86 28.01 -10.70 -21.72
C ASN A 86 27.44 -9.83 -20.60
N LYS A 87 27.60 -8.51 -20.72
CA LYS A 87 27.08 -7.54 -19.77
C LYS A 87 25.56 -7.55 -19.88
N VAL A 88 24.88 -7.80 -18.78
CA VAL A 88 23.42 -7.74 -18.71
C VAL A 88 22.99 -6.33 -19.09
N ASN A 89 22.09 -6.21 -20.07
CA ASN A 89 21.47 -4.95 -20.43
C ASN A 89 20.35 -4.66 -19.43
N PHE A 90 20.57 -3.67 -18.55
CA PHE A 90 19.68 -3.36 -17.44
C PHE A 90 18.36 -2.72 -17.88
N GLU A 91 18.31 -2.06 -19.03
CA GLU A 91 17.12 -1.42 -19.58
C GLU A 91 16.16 -2.42 -20.22
N LEU A 92 16.73 -3.46 -20.84
CA LEU A 92 15.99 -4.48 -21.58
C LEU A 92 15.67 -5.72 -20.76
N THR A 93 16.50 -6.04 -19.76
CA THR A 93 16.25 -7.18 -18.86
C THR A 93 15.01 -6.93 -18.03
N LYS A 94 14.02 -7.84 -18.12
CA LYS A 94 12.74 -7.72 -17.42
C LYS A 94 12.69 -8.67 -16.23
N ILE A 95 12.10 -8.20 -15.14
CA ILE A 95 11.90 -8.93 -13.90
C ILE A 95 10.40 -8.93 -13.59
N SER A 96 9.86 -10.09 -13.22
CA SER A 96 8.45 -10.18 -12.84
C SER A 96 8.18 -9.56 -11.48
N ARG A 97 7.01 -8.94 -11.32
CA ARG A 97 6.53 -8.36 -10.06
C ARG A 97 6.58 -9.36 -8.90
N VAL A 98 6.11 -10.58 -9.16
CA VAL A 98 6.07 -11.68 -8.18
C VAL A 98 7.47 -12.07 -7.71
N SER A 99 8.46 -12.09 -8.62
CA SER A 99 9.84 -12.40 -8.23
C SER A 99 10.45 -11.32 -7.34
N ILE A 100 10.14 -10.04 -7.60
CA ILE A 100 10.58 -8.92 -6.75
C ILE A 100 9.94 -9.02 -5.37
N GLU A 101 8.63 -9.25 -5.29
CA GLU A 101 7.91 -9.38 -4.02
C GLU A 101 8.46 -10.53 -3.17
N ASN A 102 8.70 -11.70 -3.77
CA ASN A 102 9.31 -12.84 -3.08
C ASN A 102 10.73 -12.51 -2.60
N PHE A 103 11.55 -11.89 -3.44
CA PHE A 103 12.91 -11.50 -3.11
C PHE A 103 12.99 -10.56 -1.89
N LEU A 104 12.08 -9.59 -1.81
CA LEU A 104 11.97 -8.65 -0.69
C LEU A 104 11.45 -9.35 0.58
N LYS A 105 10.44 -10.20 0.42
CA LYS A 105 9.83 -10.98 1.51
C LYS A 105 10.85 -11.88 2.21
N GLU A 106 11.68 -12.60 1.46
CA GLU A 106 12.74 -13.46 2.01
C GLU A 106 13.76 -12.68 2.84
N ARG A 107 14.04 -11.43 2.42
CA ARG A 107 15.00 -10.54 3.10
C ARG A 107 14.36 -9.72 4.22
N LYS A 108 13.05 -9.84 4.43
CA LYS A 108 12.28 -9.02 5.39
C LYS A 108 12.46 -7.51 5.14
N ILE A 109 12.64 -7.13 3.88
CA ILE A 109 12.75 -5.73 3.46
C ILE A 109 11.36 -5.26 3.03
N ARG A 110 10.95 -4.11 3.55
CA ARG A 110 9.68 -3.46 3.19
C ARG A 110 9.92 -2.50 2.04
N SER A 111 9.03 -2.53 1.05
CA SER A 111 8.94 -1.51 0.00
C SER A 111 7.52 -0.94 0.03
N MET A 112 7.39 0.38 -0.09
CA MET A 112 6.07 1.02 -0.17
C MET A 112 5.33 0.62 -1.46
N PHE A 113 6.07 0.34 -2.53
CA PHE A 113 5.50 -0.02 -3.83
C PHE A 113 5.20 -1.51 -3.96
N PHE A 114 6.07 -2.36 -3.38
CA PHE A 114 5.91 -3.81 -3.30
C PHE A 114 5.57 -4.23 -1.86
N PRO A 115 4.34 -3.97 -1.38
CA PRO A 115 3.94 -4.34 -0.03
C PRO A 115 4.00 -5.86 0.10
N SER A 116 4.53 -6.37 1.22
CA SER A 116 4.36 -7.78 1.51
C SER A 116 2.93 -8.00 2.00
N GLU A 117 2.28 -9.09 1.58
CA GLU A 117 0.89 -9.43 1.98
C GLU A 117 0.69 -9.51 3.51
N ASN A 118 1.76 -9.47 4.31
CA ASN A 118 1.71 -9.48 5.77
C ASN A 118 1.93 -8.11 6.41
N ASP A 119 2.19 -7.04 5.64
CA ASP A 119 2.54 -5.73 6.20
C ASP A 119 1.33 -4.90 6.63
N ASP A 120 0.17 -5.07 5.97
CA ASP A 120 -1.00 -4.23 6.25
C ASP A 120 -1.87 -4.74 7.41
N ASP A 121 -1.63 -5.97 7.89
CA ASP A 121 -2.59 -6.64 8.76
C ASP A 121 -2.11 -7.04 10.16
N ASP A 122 -0.85 -6.80 10.53
CA ASP A 122 -0.43 -7.04 11.92
C ASP A 122 0.34 -5.91 12.59
N PRO A 123 -0.38 -4.98 13.27
CA PRO A 123 0.26 -3.98 14.11
C PRO A 123 1.06 -4.61 15.28
N GLU A 124 0.90 -5.91 15.56
CA GLU A 124 1.80 -6.67 16.45
C GLU A 124 3.26 -6.61 15.99
N ASN A 125 3.53 -6.60 14.67
CA ASN A 125 4.90 -6.57 14.14
C ASN A 125 5.51 -5.18 14.06
N SER A 126 4.70 -4.12 13.96
CA SER A 126 5.22 -2.77 13.67
C SER A 126 5.42 -1.89 14.90
N LEU A 127 4.82 -2.22 16.05
CA LEU A 127 4.78 -1.31 17.22
C LEU A 127 5.68 -1.74 18.40
N GLY A 128 6.34 -2.90 18.31
CA GLY A 128 7.40 -3.32 19.23
C GLY A 128 7.00 -3.32 20.71
N GLU A 129 7.93 -2.98 21.60
CA GLU A 129 7.74 -2.91 23.06
C GLU A 129 6.61 -1.95 23.49
N TYR A 130 6.28 -0.95 22.66
CA TYR A 130 5.20 0.01 22.92
C TYR A 130 3.82 -0.49 22.48
N TYR A 131 3.73 -1.70 21.91
CA TYR A 131 2.47 -2.28 21.49
C TYR A 131 1.64 -2.78 22.68
N SER A 132 0.75 -1.92 23.18
CA SER A 132 -0.07 -2.28 24.34
C SER A 132 -1.04 -3.43 24.05
N ASN A 133 -1.22 -4.31 25.04
CA ASN A 133 -2.19 -5.41 24.94
C ASN A 133 -3.64 -4.95 24.68
N LYS A 134 -4.00 -3.74 25.13
CA LYS A 134 -5.33 -3.16 24.87
C LYS A 134 -5.49 -2.78 23.40
N LEU A 135 -4.46 -2.20 22.79
CA LEU A 135 -4.45 -1.87 21.36
C LEU A 135 -4.49 -3.15 20.51
N ALA A 136 -3.70 -4.15 20.89
CA ALA A 136 -3.72 -5.49 20.28
C ALA A 136 -5.12 -6.10 20.29
N ALA A 137 -5.77 -6.09 21.46
CA ALA A 137 -7.11 -6.61 21.63
C ALA A 137 -8.14 -5.86 20.77
N ALA A 138 -8.05 -4.52 20.70
CA ALA A 138 -8.95 -3.69 19.90
C ALA A 138 -8.89 -4.08 18.42
N ILE A 139 -7.68 -4.14 17.87
CA ILE A 139 -7.45 -4.38 16.45
C ILE A 139 -7.85 -5.81 16.08
N LYS A 140 -7.44 -6.80 16.87
CA LYS A 140 -7.76 -8.21 16.61
C LYS A 140 -9.25 -8.50 16.76
N ALA A 141 -9.92 -7.90 17.76
CA ALA A 141 -11.36 -8.04 17.91
C ALA A 141 -12.13 -7.42 16.74
N TRP A 142 -11.72 -6.23 16.29
CA TRP A 142 -12.29 -5.58 15.12
C TRP A 142 -12.15 -6.46 13.87
N LYS A 143 -10.94 -6.94 13.56
CA LYS A 143 -10.69 -7.83 12.41
C LYS A 143 -11.50 -9.13 12.47
N ALA A 144 -11.61 -9.74 13.65
CA ALA A 144 -12.37 -10.96 13.80
C ALA A 144 -13.87 -10.77 13.53
N VAL A 145 -14.45 -9.65 13.99
CA VAL A 145 -15.87 -9.36 13.78
C VAL A 145 -16.15 -8.91 12.34
N THR A 146 -15.25 -8.15 11.70
CA THR A 146 -15.43 -7.73 10.31
C THR A 146 -15.22 -8.87 9.31
N LYS A 147 -14.31 -9.82 9.59
CA LYS A 147 -14.08 -11.01 8.76
C LYS A 147 -15.22 -12.03 8.84
N GLU A 148 -16.00 -12.03 9.93
CA GLU A 148 -17.08 -12.98 10.18
C GLU A 148 -18.45 -12.28 10.26
N PRO A 149 -19.08 -11.93 9.12
CA PRO A 149 -20.34 -11.18 9.09
C PRO A 149 -21.48 -11.80 9.90
N HIS A 150 -21.46 -13.12 10.09
CA HIS A 150 -22.46 -13.84 10.89
C HIS A 150 -22.44 -13.44 12.38
N ARG A 151 -21.33 -12.90 12.90
CA ARG A 151 -21.24 -12.36 14.27
C ARG A 151 -22.05 -11.08 14.47
N LEU A 152 -22.41 -10.41 13.39
CA LEU A 152 -23.24 -9.21 13.39
C LEU A 152 -24.74 -9.53 13.29
N ASN A 153 -25.11 -10.81 13.17
CA ASN A 153 -26.52 -11.20 13.11
C ASN A 153 -27.22 -10.90 14.44
N LYS A 154 -28.10 -9.90 14.44
CA LYS A 154 -28.91 -9.45 15.59
C LYS A 154 -28.13 -8.83 16.75
N CYS A 155 -26.86 -8.50 16.56
CA CYS A 155 -26.03 -7.83 17.57
C CYS A 155 -25.33 -6.61 16.97
N THR A 156 -25.10 -5.59 17.78
CA THR A 156 -24.29 -4.44 17.34
C THR A 156 -22.83 -4.84 17.20
N PRO A 157 -22.04 -4.17 16.35
CA PRO A 157 -20.58 -4.37 16.30
C PRO A 157 -19.94 -4.32 17.68
N LYS A 158 -20.37 -3.36 18.51
CA LYS A 158 -19.95 -3.26 19.92
C LYS A 158 -20.21 -4.55 20.72
N GLN A 159 -21.41 -5.11 20.65
CA GLN A 159 -21.76 -6.35 21.37
C GLN A 159 -20.97 -7.57 20.87
N ALA A 160 -20.77 -7.66 19.55
CA ALA A 160 -19.96 -8.71 18.95
C ALA A 160 -18.49 -8.62 19.41
N ILE A 161 -17.94 -7.41 19.44
CA ILE A 161 -16.58 -7.11 19.93
C ILE A 161 -16.46 -7.48 21.42
N GLU A 162 -17.42 -7.08 22.27
CA GLU A 162 -17.41 -7.45 23.69
C GLU A 162 -17.41 -8.97 23.90
N THR A 163 -18.22 -9.69 23.12
CA THR A 163 -18.30 -11.15 23.18
C THR A 163 -16.97 -11.79 22.79
N TRP A 164 -16.35 -11.29 21.71
CA TRP A 164 -15.03 -11.76 21.28
C TRP A 164 -13.94 -11.46 22.33
N LEU A 165 -13.95 -10.27 22.92
CA LEU A 165 -12.99 -9.85 23.94
C LEU A 165 -13.11 -10.66 25.22
N ARG A 166 -14.33 -10.99 25.68
CA ARG A 166 -14.54 -11.86 26.85
C ARG A 166 -13.95 -13.26 26.61
N ALA A 167 -14.15 -13.82 25.42
CA ALA A 167 -13.58 -15.12 25.05
C ALA A 167 -12.04 -15.10 24.95
N ASN A 168 -11.45 -13.94 24.62
CA ASN A 168 -10.00 -13.78 24.45
C ASN A 168 -9.33 -13.00 25.60
N ALA A 169 -10.03 -12.75 26.71
CA ALA A 169 -9.58 -11.83 27.75
C ALA A 169 -8.22 -12.23 28.34
N LYS A 170 -8.01 -13.52 28.55
CA LYS A 170 -6.76 -14.07 29.08
C LYS A 170 -5.56 -13.81 28.15
N LYS A 171 -5.76 -13.90 26.83
CA LYS A 171 -4.70 -13.71 25.82
C LYS A 171 -4.16 -12.27 25.84
N TYR A 172 -5.03 -11.30 26.07
CA TYR A 172 -4.69 -9.89 26.04
C TYR A 172 -4.54 -9.26 27.42
N ASN A 173 -4.35 -10.06 28.47
CA ASN A 173 -4.25 -9.59 29.86
C ASN A 173 -5.43 -8.68 30.28
N LEU A 174 -6.62 -8.92 29.72
CA LEU A 174 -7.87 -8.23 30.06
C LEU A 174 -8.60 -8.97 31.19
N ILE A 175 -7.84 -9.46 32.16
CA ILE A 175 -8.35 -10.14 33.36
C ILE A 175 -7.99 -9.34 34.60
N LYS A 176 -8.82 -9.47 35.63
CA LYS A 176 -8.53 -8.94 36.96
C LYS A 176 -7.62 -9.90 37.73
N LYS A 177 -7.20 -9.50 38.94
CA LYS A 177 -6.37 -10.32 39.84
C LYS A 177 -7.03 -11.65 40.23
N ASP A 178 -8.36 -11.72 40.19
CA ASP A 178 -9.17 -12.91 40.48
C ASP A 178 -9.33 -13.85 39.27
N GLY A 179 -8.74 -13.51 38.11
CA GLY A 179 -8.87 -14.28 36.87
C GLY A 179 -10.16 -14.02 36.07
N THR A 180 -11.07 -13.20 36.57
CA THR A 180 -12.30 -12.83 35.86
C THR A 180 -12.05 -11.74 34.81
N PRO A 181 -12.85 -11.66 33.73
CA PRO A 181 -12.70 -10.61 32.72
C PRO A 181 -12.81 -9.19 33.30
N ASN A 182 -11.91 -8.30 32.87
CA ASN A 182 -11.95 -6.88 33.20
C ASN A 182 -13.02 -6.18 32.36
N GLU A 183 -14.26 -6.24 32.84
CA GLU A 183 -15.43 -5.73 32.13
C GLU A 183 -15.33 -4.24 31.76
N LYS A 184 -14.75 -3.39 32.63
CA LYS A 184 -14.53 -1.98 32.32
C LYS A 184 -13.57 -1.80 31.13
N GLY A 185 -12.45 -2.52 31.14
CA GLY A 185 -11.48 -2.48 30.05
C GLY A 185 -12.04 -3.01 28.74
N ILE A 186 -12.85 -4.07 28.79
CA ILE A 186 -13.53 -4.62 27.61
C ILE A 186 -14.52 -3.60 27.02
N GLN A 187 -15.29 -2.91 27.86
CA GLN A 187 -16.23 -1.88 27.40
C GLN A 187 -15.54 -0.64 26.82
N GLU A 188 -14.39 -0.24 27.37
CA GLU A 188 -13.59 0.86 26.79
C GLU A 188 -13.09 0.48 25.40
N ILE A 189 -12.52 -0.73 25.27
CA ILE A 189 -12.02 -1.23 23.99
C ILE A 189 -13.16 -1.37 22.98
N SER A 190 -14.32 -1.92 23.40
CA SER A 190 -15.47 -2.10 22.51
C SER A 190 -16.05 -0.77 22.02
N LYS A 191 -16.00 0.29 22.83
CA LYS A 191 -16.38 1.65 22.42
C LYS A 191 -15.45 2.20 21.34
N VAL A 192 -14.14 2.03 21.52
CA VAL A 192 -13.13 2.53 20.56
C VAL A 192 -13.18 1.75 19.24
N ALA A 193 -13.33 0.43 19.29
CA ALA A 193 -13.33 -0.43 18.11
C ALA A 193 -14.68 -0.49 17.37
N ASN A 194 -15.74 0.13 17.91
CA ASN A 194 -17.04 0.15 17.28
C ASN A 194 -17.10 1.17 16.12
N TRP A 195 -17.21 0.69 14.88
CA TRP A 195 -17.32 1.53 13.69
C TRP A 195 -18.75 2.07 13.44
N GLN A 196 -19.76 1.56 14.15
CA GLN A 196 -21.14 2.01 14.00
C GLN A 196 -21.44 3.09 15.04
N ILE A 197 -21.44 4.35 14.60
CA ILE A 197 -21.57 5.55 15.45
C ILE A 197 -23.03 5.75 15.93
N GLN A 198 -24.01 5.31 15.14
CA GLN A 198 -25.43 5.40 15.49
C GLN A 198 -25.88 4.19 16.33
N GLY A 199 -26.45 4.47 17.50
CA GLY A 199 -26.93 3.46 18.44
C GLY A 199 -28.17 2.72 17.94
N GLY A 200 -28.08 1.39 17.86
CA GLY A 200 -29.17 0.49 17.46
C GLY A 200 -28.63 -0.79 16.82
N ALA A 201 -29.28 -1.93 17.03
CA ALA A 201 -28.97 -3.15 16.27
C ALA A 201 -29.16 -2.84 14.77
N PRO A 202 -28.22 -3.19 13.88
CA PRO A 202 -28.45 -3.04 12.46
C PRO A 202 -29.69 -3.86 12.10
N SER A 203 -30.78 -3.19 11.72
CA SER A 203 -31.77 -3.86 10.88
C SER A 203 -31.01 -4.33 9.66
N VAL A 204 -31.24 -5.57 9.26
CA VAL A 204 -30.74 -6.11 8.00
C VAL A 204 -31.33 -5.22 6.90
N ILE A 205 -30.62 -4.16 6.51
CA ILE A 205 -31.00 -3.33 5.39
C ILE A 205 -30.21 -3.86 4.19
N ALA A 206 -31.00 -4.32 3.24
CA ALA A 206 -30.64 -4.82 1.94
C ALA A 206 -29.54 -3.98 1.26
N LYS A 207 -28.75 -4.68 0.46
CA LYS A 207 -27.83 -4.16 -0.58
C LYS A 207 -28.29 -2.79 -1.08
N TYR A 208 -27.47 -1.77 -0.81
CA TYR A 208 -27.46 -0.42 -1.40
C TYR A 208 -28.83 0.24 -1.63
N PRO A 209 -29.26 1.19 -0.77
CA PRO A 209 -30.26 2.15 -1.21
C PRO A 209 -29.61 3.01 -2.31
N ILE A 210 -30.12 2.87 -3.53
CA ILE A 210 -29.89 3.83 -4.62
C ILE A 210 -30.32 5.20 -4.06
N PRO A 211 -29.46 6.23 -4.04
CA PRO A 211 -29.90 7.56 -3.65
C PRO A 211 -31.05 7.98 -4.56
N ALA A 212 -32.18 8.36 -3.95
CA ALA A 212 -33.31 8.91 -4.70
C ALA A 212 -32.81 10.11 -5.52
N PRO A 213 -33.26 10.28 -6.79
CA PRO A 213 -32.79 11.37 -7.61
C PRO A 213 -33.06 12.70 -6.90
N GLU A 214 -31.99 13.44 -6.68
CA GLU A 214 -32.02 14.78 -6.12
C GLU A 214 -32.96 15.63 -6.99
N LYS A 215 -33.97 16.26 -6.37
CA LYS A 215 -34.89 17.13 -7.10
C LYS A 215 -34.07 18.30 -7.63
N ILE A 216 -33.77 18.28 -8.92
CA ILE A 216 -33.18 19.42 -9.62
C ILE A 216 -34.22 20.54 -9.57
N GLU A 217 -34.01 21.54 -8.72
CA GLU A 217 -34.78 22.78 -8.78
C GLU A 217 -34.45 23.46 -10.12
N PRO A 218 -35.46 23.89 -10.90
CA PRO A 218 -35.21 24.59 -12.15
C PRO A 218 -34.41 25.87 -11.87
N PRO A 219 -33.47 26.25 -12.76
CA PRO A 219 -32.70 27.46 -12.59
C PRO A 219 -33.63 28.66 -12.44
N LYS A 220 -33.39 29.49 -11.40
CA LYS A 220 -34.09 30.75 -11.20
C LYS A 220 -33.92 31.59 -12.46
N THR A 221 -35.01 31.77 -13.20
CA THR A 221 -35.07 32.70 -14.33
C THR A 221 -34.97 34.11 -13.77
N THR A 222 -33.77 34.69 -13.80
CA THR A 222 -33.60 36.13 -13.66
C THR A 222 -34.22 36.76 -14.91
N SER A 223 -35.37 37.41 -14.74
CA SER A 223 -36.00 38.18 -15.82
C SER A 223 -35.11 39.38 -16.15
N TRP A 224 -34.31 39.26 -17.20
CA TRP A 224 -33.67 40.40 -17.82
C TRP A 224 -34.75 41.17 -18.59
N SER A 225 -35.08 42.38 -18.13
CA SER A 225 -35.92 43.30 -18.88
C SER A 225 -35.06 43.97 -19.95
N PHE A 226 -35.62 44.14 -21.15
CA PHE A 226 -34.92 44.71 -22.31
C PHE A 226 -34.92 46.25 -22.31
N ASP A 227 -35.37 46.87 -21.21
CA ASP A 227 -35.53 48.33 -21.06
C ASP A 227 -34.35 49.00 -20.32
N ASP A 228 -33.33 48.25 -19.87
CA ASP A 228 -32.15 48.79 -19.16
C ASP A 228 -30.96 49.12 -20.09
N LEU A 229 -31.20 49.28 -21.40
CA LEU A 229 -30.21 49.64 -22.41
C LEU A 229 -30.53 50.99 -23.04
N ASP A 230 -30.47 52.07 -22.26
CA ASP A 230 -30.12 53.38 -22.82
C ASP A 230 -29.69 54.38 -21.73
N SER A 231 -28.78 55.28 -22.13
CA SER A 231 -28.22 56.43 -21.42
C SER A 231 -26.99 56.23 -20.50
N ASP A 232 -25.89 56.85 -20.92
CA ASP A 232 -24.69 57.28 -20.17
C ASP A 232 -23.35 56.62 -20.53
N VAL A 233 -22.99 56.65 -21.82
CA VAL A 233 -21.58 56.73 -22.24
C VAL A 233 -21.25 58.19 -22.59
N PRO A 234 -20.54 58.94 -21.73
CA PRO A 234 -20.04 60.27 -22.10
C PRO A 234 -18.80 60.14 -23.01
N PHE A 235 -18.79 60.94 -24.08
CA PHE A 235 -17.64 61.13 -24.99
C PHE A 235 -16.45 61.81 -24.31
#